data_AF-A0A6A6RY35-F1
#
_entry.id   AF-A0A6A6RY35-F1
#
_cell.length_a   1.000
_cell.length_b   1.000
_cell.length_c   1.000
_cell.angle_alpha   90.00
_cell.angle_beta   90.00
_cell.angle_gamma   90.00
#
_symmetry.space_group_name_H-M   'P 1'
#
loop_
_entity.id
_entity.type
_entity.pdbx_description
1 polymer ?
#
loop_
_entity_poly.entity_id
_entity_poly.type
_entity_poly.pdbx_seq_one_letter_code
_entity_poly.pdbx_strand_id
1 'polypeptide(L)'
;MARIATIYYQLHSKLRLRRWSPSEVANFVIQADDQLATLIEQLPPHLQNDMGYVHHRNMEREWPWIATQRTSLIIVLLYYRLAINRVLQVYWLEGSTNYARARSICLSSAIGVVDSAVSGDANFTRLRSWDFAMVIYSAMVTLALEVQRSEEPDSQILDAIIQGEGLLKQVQTQNKLANEALIMLRELKFA
;
A
#
# COMPACT_ATOMS: atom_id res chain seq x y z
N MET A 1 -2.80 3.77 -14.24
CA MET A 1 -3.73 4.63 -13.47
C MET A 1 -5.20 4.40 -13.84
N ALA A 2 -5.66 4.70 -15.07
CA ALA A 2 -7.08 4.55 -15.44
C ALA A 2 -7.65 3.14 -15.17
N ARG A 3 -6.94 2.08 -15.61
CA ARG A 3 -7.34 0.69 -15.35
C ARG A 3 -7.46 0.36 -13.86
N ILE A 4 -6.53 0.85 -13.03
CA ILE A 4 -6.55 0.65 -11.57
C ILE A 4 -7.80 1.31 -10.97
N ALA A 5 -8.08 2.56 -11.37
CA ALA A 5 -9.27 3.28 -10.93
C ALA A 5 -10.56 2.56 -11.34
N THR A 6 -10.62 2.00 -12.56
CA THR A 6 -11.75 1.20 -13.03
C THR A 6 -11.97 -0.04 -12.17
N ILE A 7 -10.92 -0.82 -11.89
CA ILE A 7 -11.01 -2.03 -11.03
C ILE A 7 -11.54 -1.64 -9.64
N TYR A 8 -10.94 -0.63 -9.03
CA TYR A 8 -11.33 -0.16 -7.70
C TYR A 8 -12.77 0.35 -7.67
N TYR A 9 -13.17 1.15 -8.67
CA TYR A 9 -14.53 1.65 -8.81
C TYR A 9 -15.54 0.53 -8.99
N GLN A 10 -15.26 -0.46 -9.85
CA GLN A 10 -16.15 -1.59 -10.10
C GLN A 10 -16.37 -2.44 -8.85
N LEU A 11 -15.34 -2.64 -8.03
CA LEU A 11 -15.47 -3.29 -6.73
C LEU A 11 -16.42 -2.49 -5.83
N HIS A 12 -16.16 -1.19 -5.64
CA HIS A 12 -16.94 -0.34 -4.74
C HIS A 12 -18.38 -0.15 -5.22
N SER A 13 -18.61 -0.07 -6.53
CA SER A 13 -19.95 0.01 -7.09
C SER A 13 -20.72 -1.27 -6.78
N LYS A 14 -20.12 -2.46 -6.95
CA LYS A 14 -20.76 -3.74 -6.59
C LYS A 14 -21.12 -3.81 -5.11
N LEU A 15 -20.20 -3.45 -4.23
CA LEU A 15 -20.41 -3.48 -2.78
C LEU A 15 -21.56 -2.56 -2.31
N ARG A 16 -21.86 -1.49 -3.05
CA ARG A 16 -22.93 -0.54 -2.73
C ARG A 16 -24.32 -0.94 -3.23
N LEU A 17 -24.43 -1.91 -4.14
CA LEU A 17 -25.71 -2.26 -4.76
C LEU A 17 -26.71 -2.87 -3.76
N ARG A 18 -26.21 -3.70 -2.85
CA ARG A 18 -27.01 -4.38 -1.82
C ARG A 18 -26.11 -4.91 -0.72
N ARG A 19 -26.72 -5.48 0.32
CA ARG A 19 -25.98 -6.28 1.31
C ARG A 19 -25.61 -7.62 0.70
N TRP A 20 -24.32 -7.93 0.73
CA TRP A 20 -23.74 -9.18 0.25
C TRP A 20 -23.35 -10.06 1.43
N SER A 21 -23.35 -11.37 1.22
CA SER A 21 -22.76 -12.29 2.20
C SER A 21 -21.24 -12.13 2.26
N PRO A 22 -20.58 -12.45 3.39
CA PRO A 22 -19.12 -12.35 3.51
C PRO A 22 -18.35 -13.11 2.43
N SER A 23 -18.85 -14.28 2.00
CA SER A 23 -18.26 -15.08 0.92
C SER A 23 -18.38 -14.41 -0.45
N GLU A 24 -19.51 -13.77 -0.76
CA GLU A 24 -19.66 -12.99 -1.99
C GLU A 24 -18.73 -11.76 -2.00
N VAL A 25 -18.61 -11.07 -0.87
CA VAL A 25 -17.65 -9.96 -0.72
C VAL A 25 -16.22 -10.46 -0.96
N ALA A 26 -15.84 -11.60 -0.38
CA ALA A 26 -14.54 -12.20 -0.59
C ALA A 26 -14.27 -12.51 -2.06
N ASN A 27 -15.26 -13.07 -2.77
CA ASN A 27 -15.13 -13.35 -4.20
C ASN A 27 -14.92 -12.07 -5.03
N PHE A 28 -15.61 -10.97 -4.71
CA PHE A 28 -15.40 -9.70 -5.41
C PHE A 28 -14.01 -9.12 -5.15
N VAL A 29 -13.52 -9.22 -3.91
CA VAL A 29 -12.19 -8.76 -3.53
C VAL A 29 -11.10 -9.56 -4.23
N ILE A 30 -11.22 -10.90 -4.26
CA ILE A 30 -10.29 -11.78 -4.97
C ILE A 30 -10.27 -11.45 -6.46
N GLN A 31 -11.44 -11.32 -7.09
CA GLN A 31 -11.52 -10.94 -8.51
C GLN A 31 -10.85 -9.59 -8.80
N ALA A 32 -11.02 -8.61 -7.92
CA ALA A 32 -10.40 -7.30 -8.08
C ALA A 32 -8.87 -7.35 -7.87
N ASP A 33 -8.38 -8.11 -6.89
CA ASP A 33 -6.94 -8.32 -6.69
C ASP A 33 -6.29 -9.08 -7.85
N ASP A 34 -6.96 -10.11 -8.39
CA ASP A 34 -6.47 -10.87 -9.54
C ASP A 34 -6.38 -9.97 -10.79
N GLN A 35 -7.38 -9.11 -11.03
CA GLN A 35 -7.32 -8.12 -12.12
C GLN A 35 -6.15 -7.13 -11.95
N LEU A 36 -5.84 -6.76 -10.71
CA LEU A 36 -4.72 -5.88 -10.40
C LEU A 36 -3.38 -6.62 -10.59
N ALA A 37 -3.28 -7.89 -10.21
CA ALA A 37 -2.13 -8.75 -10.46
C ALA A 37 -1.84 -8.89 -11.96
N THR A 38 -2.86 -9.17 -12.78
CA THR A 38 -2.71 -9.20 -14.25
C THR A 38 -2.22 -7.88 -14.81
N LEU A 39 -2.64 -6.74 -14.24
CA LEU A 39 -2.13 -5.43 -14.65
C LEU A 39 -0.65 -5.24 -14.33
N ILE A 40 -0.18 -5.77 -13.19
CA ILE A 40 1.23 -5.73 -12.78
C ILE A 40 2.09 -6.55 -13.75
N GLU A 41 1.64 -7.74 -14.12
CA GLU A 41 2.33 -8.61 -15.10
C GLU A 41 2.45 -7.96 -16.48
N GLN A 42 1.50 -7.10 -16.84
CA GLN A 42 1.46 -6.40 -18.13
C GLN A 42 2.25 -5.07 -18.15
N LEU A 43 2.96 -4.73 -17.08
CA LEU A 43 3.77 -3.51 -17.05
C LEU A 43 4.90 -3.58 -18.08
N PRO A 44 5.28 -2.44 -18.69
CA PRO A 44 6.48 -2.37 -19.52
C PRO A 44 7.72 -2.87 -18.77
N PRO A 45 8.67 -3.56 -19.43
CA PRO A 45 9.82 -4.18 -18.75
C PRO A 45 10.63 -3.22 -17.86
N HIS A 46 10.83 -1.98 -18.30
CA HIS A 46 11.56 -0.96 -17.54
C HIS A 46 10.86 -0.51 -16.24
N LEU A 47 9.58 -0.84 -16.07
CA LEU A 47 8.78 -0.61 -14.87
C LEU A 47 8.53 -1.89 -14.05
N GLN A 48 8.91 -3.05 -14.59
CA GLN A 48 8.92 -4.32 -13.84
C GLN A 48 10.17 -4.40 -12.96
N ASN A 49 10.10 -5.17 -11.87
CA ASN A 49 11.26 -5.43 -11.01
C ASN A 49 12.15 -6.58 -11.50
N ASP A 50 11.74 -7.27 -12.57
CA ASP A 50 12.39 -8.50 -13.05
C ASP A 50 13.60 -8.22 -13.96
N MET A 51 13.79 -6.96 -14.37
CA MET A 51 14.96 -6.57 -15.14
C MET A 51 16.19 -6.55 -14.23
N GLY A 52 17.30 -7.16 -14.68
CA GLY A 52 18.52 -7.24 -13.88
C GLY A 52 19.00 -5.86 -13.40
N TYR A 53 19.50 -5.79 -12.17
CA TYR A 53 19.90 -4.56 -11.49
C TYR A 53 20.84 -3.64 -12.30
N VAL A 54 21.73 -4.24 -13.11
CA VAL A 54 22.66 -3.51 -14.00
C VAL A 54 21.90 -2.76 -15.10
N HIS A 55 20.86 -3.37 -15.66
CA HIS A 55 20.07 -2.78 -16.73
C HIS A 55 19.25 -1.59 -16.22
N HIS A 56 18.64 -1.73 -15.04
CA HIS A 56 17.95 -0.62 -14.38
C HIS A 56 18.87 0.57 -14.11
N ARG A 57 20.06 0.35 -13.52
CA ARG A 57 20.98 1.45 -13.22
C ARG A 57 21.45 2.19 -14.47
N ASN A 58 21.67 1.48 -15.57
CA ASN A 58 22.05 2.11 -16.83
C ASN A 58 20.91 2.98 -17.39
N MET A 59 19.68 2.46 -17.37
CA MET A 59 18.49 3.22 -17.81
C MET A 59 18.21 4.43 -16.91
N GLU A 60 18.34 4.29 -15.59
CA GLU A 60 18.12 5.39 -14.64
C GLU A 60 19.19 6.48 -14.76
N ARG A 61 20.43 6.11 -15.13
CA ARG A 61 21.49 7.08 -15.41
C ARG A 61 21.19 7.89 -16.67
N GLU A 62 20.64 7.24 -17.70
CA GLU A 62 20.28 7.90 -18.95
C GLU A 62 18.98 8.72 -18.79
N TRP A 63 17.99 8.15 -18.11
CA TRP A 63 16.63 8.66 -17.96
C TRP A 63 16.20 8.63 -16.49
N PRO A 64 16.59 9.62 -15.66
CA PRO A 64 16.34 9.62 -14.20
C PRO A 64 14.86 9.54 -13.80
N TRP A 65 13.95 10.00 -14.68
CA TRP A 65 12.51 9.94 -14.45
C TRP A 65 11.98 8.51 -14.32
N ILE A 66 12.67 7.49 -14.85
CA ILE A 66 12.28 6.08 -14.73
C ILE A 66 12.24 5.65 -13.27
N ALA A 67 13.26 6.01 -12.49
CA ALA A 67 13.33 5.67 -11.07
C ALA A 67 12.11 6.23 -10.33
N THR A 68 11.84 7.53 -10.52
CA THR A 68 10.69 8.22 -9.93
C THR A 68 9.36 7.60 -10.35
N GLN A 69 9.18 7.34 -11.64
CA GLN A 69 7.95 6.75 -12.17
C GLN A 69 7.72 5.33 -11.64
N ARG A 70 8.77 4.52 -11.56
CA ARG A 70 8.71 3.16 -11.02
C ARG A 70 8.31 3.18 -9.55
N THR A 71 8.95 4.02 -8.73
CA THR A 71 8.57 4.18 -7.31
C THR A 71 7.12 4.65 -7.16
N SER A 72 6.69 5.66 -7.95
CA SER A 72 5.30 6.14 -7.93
C SER A 72 4.32 5.01 -8.25
N LEU A 73 4.63 4.24 -9.30
CA LEU A 73 3.75 3.19 -9.78
C LEU A 73 3.65 2.05 -8.77
N ILE A 74 4.77 1.61 -8.18
CA ILE A 74 4.80 0.58 -7.14
C ILE A 74 3.95 1.00 -5.95
N ILE A 75 4.16 2.21 -5.42
CA ILE A 75 3.40 2.72 -4.27
C ILE A 75 1.90 2.73 -4.57
N VAL A 76 1.50 3.20 -5.75
CA VAL A 76 0.08 3.21 -6.14
C VAL A 76 -0.48 1.80 -6.25
N LEU A 77 0.23 0.88 -6.91
CA LEU A 77 -0.24 -0.50 -7.08
C LEU A 77 -0.41 -1.19 -5.72
N LEU A 78 0.59 -1.08 -4.84
CA LEU A 78 0.53 -1.65 -3.50
C LEU A 78 -0.57 -0.99 -2.65
N TYR A 79 -0.76 0.32 -2.77
CA TYR A 79 -1.87 1.01 -2.09
C TYR A 79 -3.24 0.47 -2.54
N TYR A 80 -3.46 0.26 -3.84
CA TYR A 80 -4.74 -0.26 -4.31
C TYR A 80 -4.92 -1.75 -3.97
N ARG A 81 -3.86 -2.57 -3.97
CA ARG A 81 -3.92 -3.95 -3.43
C ARG A 81 -4.32 -3.94 -1.97
N LEU A 82 -3.69 -3.09 -1.17
CA LEU A 82 -4.03 -2.87 0.24
C LEU A 82 -5.50 -2.43 0.40
N ALA A 83 -5.94 -1.40 -0.34
CA ALA A 83 -7.29 -0.86 -0.22
C ALA A 83 -8.38 -1.86 -0.64
N ILE A 84 -8.14 -2.65 -1.69
CA ILE A 84 -9.04 -3.72 -2.15
C ILE A 84 -9.15 -4.82 -1.08
N ASN A 85 -8.02 -5.36 -0.62
CA ASN A 85 -8.02 -6.48 0.32
C ASN A 85 -8.48 -6.07 1.73
N ARG A 86 -8.30 -4.80 2.13
CA ARG A 86 -8.76 -4.27 3.42
C ARG A 86 -10.29 -4.26 3.55
N VAL A 87 -11.03 -4.36 2.45
CA VAL A 87 -12.50 -4.57 2.52
C VAL A 87 -12.85 -5.78 3.39
N LEU A 88 -11.98 -6.80 3.45
CA LEU A 88 -12.16 -8.00 4.27
C LEU A 88 -11.61 -7.87 5.70
N GLN A 89 -11.14 -6.71 6.13
CA GLN A 89 -10.50 -6.52 7.44
C GLN A 89 -11.39 -6.90 8.62
N VAL A 90 -12.69 -6.64 8.51
CA VAL A 90 -13.67 -7.02 9.53
C VAL A 90 -13.81 -8.55 9.69
N TYR A 91 -13.42 -9.32 8.67
CA TYR A 91 -13.54 -10.77 8.61
C TYR A 91 -12.20 -11.51 8.87
N TRP A 92 -11.09 -10.79 9.07
CA TRP A 92 -9.75 -11.39 9.18
C TRP A 92 -9.61 -12.48 10.26
N LEU A 93 -10.41 -12.40 11.33
CA LEU A 93 -10.37 -13.34 12.46
C LEU A 93 -11.38 -14.49 12.35
N GLU A 94 -12.21 -14.55 11.29
CA GLU A 94 -13.23 -15.59 11.13
C GLU A 94 -12.68 -16.95 10.66
N GLY A 95 -11.35 -17.12 10.62
CA GLY A 95 -10.70 -18.40 10.35
C GLY A 95 -10.77 -18.91 8.90
N SER A 96 -11.35 -18.14 7.97
CA SER A 96 -11.33 -18.51 6.54
C SER A 96 -9.96 -18.29 5.92
N THR A 97 -9.54 -19.23 5.06
CA THR A 97 -8.30 -19.12 4.26
C THR A 97 -8.28 -17.88 3.38
N ASN A 98 -9.44 -17.48 2.83
CA ASN A 98 -9.56 -16.26 2.01
C ASN A 98 -9.28 -15.00 2.82
N TYR A 99 -9.74 -14.95 4.07
CA TYR A 99 -9.53 -13.79 4.94
C TYR A 99 -8.08 -13.73 5.44
N ALA A 100 -7.48 -14.89 5.74
CA ALA A 100 -6.05 -14.99 6.06
C ALA A 100 -5.17 -14.53 4.87
N ARG A 101 -5.51 -14.94 3.64
CA ARG A 101 -4.86 -14.46 2.41
C ARG A 101 -4.98 -12.94 2.28
N ALA A 102 -6.19 -12.38 2.44
CA ALA A 102 -6.42 -10.94 2.34
C ALA A 102 -5.64 -10.15 3.40
N ARG A 103 -5.54 -10.65 4.63
CA ARG A 103 -4.69 -10.07 5.69
C ARG A 103 -3.23 -10.08 5.27
N SER A 104 -2.70 -11.22 4.83
CA SER A 104 -1.31 -11.34 4.38
C SER A 104 -0.99 -10.37 3.22
N ILE A 105 -1.89 -10.24 2.25
CA ILE A 105 -1.74 -9.28 1.14
C ILE A 105 -1.75 -7.84 1.67
N CYS A 106 -2.62 -7.49 2.63
CA CYS A 106 -2.64 -6.16 3.22
C CYS A 106 -1.33 -5.84 3.94
N LEU A 107 -0.82 -6.76 4.77
CA LEU A 107 0.40 -6.53 5.54
C LEU A 107 1.62 -6.39 4.62
N SER A 108 1.80 -7.32 3.68
CA SER A 108 2.89 -7.26 2.70
C SER A 108 2.82 -6.02 1.81
N SER A 109 1.61 -5.62 1.38
CA SER A 109 1.42 -4.40 0.59
C SER A 109 1.73 -3.14 1.41
N ALA A 110 1.33 -3.10 2.69
CA ALA A 110 1.61 -1.96 3.56
C ALA A 110 3.12 -1.82 3.85
N ILE A 111 3.82 -2.93 4.13
CA ILE A 111 5.29 -2.94 4.26
C ILE A 111 5.93 -2.45 2.96
N GLY A 112 5.54 -3.03 1.81
CA GLY A 112 6.09 -2.65 0.52
C GLY A 112 5.86 -1.19 0.15
N VAL A 113 4.73 -0.58 0.55
CA VAL A 113 4.48 0.87 0.39
C VAL A 113 5.53 1.67 1.15
N VAL A 114 5.81 1.32 2.41
CA VAL A 114 6.81 2.01 3.23
C VAL A 114 8.20 1.80 2.64
N ASP A 115 8.60 0.56 2.36
CA ASP A 115 9.93 0.24 1.83
C ASP A 115 10.20 0.98 0.51
N SER A 116 9.21 1.02 -0.37
CA SER A 116 9.29 1.74 -1.65
C SER A 116 9.44 3.25 -1.46
N ALA A 117 8.78 3.81 -0.44
CA ALA A 117 8.85 5.22 -0.12
C ALA A 117 10.18 5.60 0.54
N VAL A 118 10.73 4.73 1.39
CA VAL A 118 12.05 4.92 2.04
C VAL A 118 13.17 4.81 1.03
N SER A 119 13.08 3.83 0.13
CA SER A 119 14.11 3.54 -0.87
C SER A 119 14.05 4.47 -2.10
N GLY A 120 12.98 5.25 -2.23
CA GLY A 120 12.80 6.21 -3.32
C GLY A 120 13.80 7.37 -3.25
N ASP A 121 14.15 7.93 -4.43
CA ASP A 121 15.04 9.10 -4.51
C ASP A 121 14.48 10.30 -3.71
N ALA A 122 15.36 11.12 -3.12
CA ALA A 122 15.00 12.30 -2.33
C ALA A 122 14.18 13.34 -3.11
N ASN A 123 14.17 13.28 -4.45
CA ASN A 123 13.29 14.10 -5.28
C ASN A 123 11.83 13.60 -5.31
N PHE A 124 11.61 12.31 -5.04
CA PHE A 124 10.28 11.71 -4.87
C PHE A 124 9.58 12.27 -3.63
N THR A 125 10.30 12.35 -2.50
CA THR A 125 9.80 12.94 -1.25
C THR A 125 9.59 14.46 -1.35
N ARG A 126 10.31 15.14 -2.26
CA ARG A 126 10.12 16.57 -2.55
C ARG A 126 8.81 16.92 -3.26
N LEU A 127 8.12 15.96 -3.89
CA LEU A 127 6.88 16.23 -4.62
C LEU A 127 5.64 16.39 -3.74
N ARG A 128 5.76 16.26 -2.41
CA ARG A 128 4.87 16.83 -1.35
C ARG A 128 3.38 16.87 -1.67
N SER A 129 2.90 15.86 -2.34
CA SER A 129 1.49 15.75 -2.67
C SER A 129 0.78 15.12 -1.46
N TRP A 130 -0.43 15.59 -1.22
CA TRP A 130 -1.26 15.17 -0.10
C TRP A 130 -1.54 13.64 -0.15
N ASP A 131 -1.57 13.07 -1.35
CA ASP A 131 -1.77 11.64 -1.61
C ASP A 131 -0.64 10.77 -1.05
N PHE A 132 0.63 11.20 -1.14
CA PHE A 132 1.76 10.46 -0.58
C PHE A 132 1.58 10.26 0.93
N ALA A 133 1.32 11.34 1.67
CA ALA A 133 1.11 11.26 3.12
C ALA A 133 -0.09 10.38 3.48
N MET A 134 -1.17 10.43 2.69
CA MET A 134 -2.34 9.57 2.86
C MET A 134 -2.05 8.10 2.63
N VAL A 135 -1.27 7.77 1.60
CA VAL A 135 -0.90 6.39 1.29
C VAL A 135 0.00 5.81 2.39
N ILE A 136 1.01 6.56 2.84
CA ILE A 136 1.87 6.15 3.95
C ILE A 136 1.04 5.99 5.22
N TYR A 137 0.20 6.97 5.58
CA TYR A 137 -0.67 6.87 6.74
C TYR A 137 -1.59 5.63 6.66
N SER A 138 -2.20 5.37 5.50
CA SER A 138 -3.04 4.19 5.31
C SER A 138 -2.28 2.90 5.54
N ALA A 139 -1.06 2.75 5.00
CA ALA A 139 -0.21 1.59 5.24
C ALA A 139 0.11 1.45 6.74
N MET A 140 0.56 2.55 7.36
CA MET A 140 0.89 2.63 8.78
C MET A 140 -0.25 2.23 9.72
N VAL A 141 -1.48 2.66 9.45
CA VAL A 141 -2.65 2.27 10.24
C VAL A 141 -2.90 0.77 10.15
N THR A 142 -2.73 0.15 8.98
CA THR A 142 -2.84 -1.32 8.87
C THR A 142 -1.80 -2.05 9.69
N LEU A 143 -0.55 -1.60 9.63
CA LEU A 143 0.52 -2.20 10.41
C LEU A 143 0.31 -1.99 11.93
N ALA A 144 -0.09 -0.78 12.34
CA ALA A 144 -0.34 -0.47 13.74
C ALA A 144 -1.49 -1.30 14.34
N LEU A 145 -2.62 -1.40 13.62
CA LEU A 145 -3.76 -2.23 14.05
C LEU A 145 -3.40 -3.73 14.13
N GLU A 146 -2.47 -4.17 13.28
CA GLU A 146 -1.97 -5.55 13.32
C GLU A 146 -1.10 -5.78 14.56
N VAL A 147 -0.17 -4.87 14.87
CA VAL A 147 0.67 -4.95 16.07
C VAL A 147 -0.17 -4.94 17.35
N GLN A 148 -1.19 -4.09 17.43
CA GLN A 148 -2.10 -4.05 18.59
C GLN A 148 -2.81 -5.38 18.85
N ARG A 149 -3.02 -6.19 17.81
CA ARG A 149 -3.73 -7.47 17.89
C ARG A 149 -2.80 -8.66 18.16
N SER A 150 -1.48 -8.45 18.12
CA SER A 150 -0.49 -9.51 18.29
C SER A 150 0.28 -9.31 19.58
N GLU A 151 0.39 -10.37 20.39
CA GLU A 151 1.24 -10.37 21.58
C GLU A 151 2.73 -10.37 21.21
N GLU A 152 3.07 -11.00 20.09
CA GLU A 152 4.41 -11.03 19.51
C GLU A 152 4.35 -10.44 18.09
N PRO A 153 4.49 -9.12 17.94
CA PRO A 153 4.49 -8.48 16.63
C PRO A 153 5.76 -8.83 15.84
N ASP A 154 5.59 -9.09 14.55
CA ASP A 154 6.69 -9.33 13.61
C ASP A 154 7.64 -8.11 13.57
N SER A 155 8.95 -8.37 13.68
CA SER A 155 9.98 -7.33 13.63
C SER A 155 9.93 -6.53 12.34
N GLN A 156 9.60 -7.16 11.20
CA GLN A 156 9.48 -6.47 9.91
C GLN A 156 8.35 -5.44 9.93
N ILE A 157 7.24 -5.75 10.61
CA ILE A 157 6.11 -4.82 10.77
C ILE A 157 6.53 -3.64 11.66
N LEU A 158 7.25 -3.90 12.75
CA LEU A 158 7.75 -2.85 13.65
C LEU A 158 8.74 -1.92 12.93
N ASP A 159 9.66 -2.48 12.16
CA ASP A 159 10.64 -1.70 11.39
C ASP A 159 9.95 -0.82 10.35
N ALA A 160 8.98 -1.36 9.61
CA ALA A 160 8.17 -0.60 8.67
C ALA A 160 7.39 0.54 9.37
N ILE A 161 6.87 0.31 10.57
CA ILE A 161 6.23 1.37 11.36
C ILE A 161 7.23 2.49 11.71
N ILE A 162 8.41 2.13 12.21
CA ILE A 162 9.43 3.12 12.59
C ILE A 162 9.86 3.95 11.37
N GLN A 163 10.09 3.29 10.25
CA GLN A 163 10.50 3.95 9.00
C GLN A 163 9.40 4.87 8.44
N GLY A 164 8.15 4.40 8.40
CA GLY A 164 7.02 5.21 7.91
C GLY A 164 6.74 6.43 8.79
N GLU A 165 6.89 6.32 10.12
CA GLU A 165 6.87 7.49 11.00
C GLU A 165 8.00 8.47 10.70
N GLY A 166 9.22 7.95 10.46
CA GLY A 166 10.37 8.74 10.06
C GLY A 166 10.08 9.58 8.82
N LEU A 167 9.50 8.94 7.79
CA LEU A 167 9.09 9.62 6.56
C LEU A 167 8.05 10.73 6.80
N LEU A 168 7.00 10.45 7.56
CA LEU A 168 5.97 11.47 7.85
C LEU A 168 6.56 12.63 8.66
N LYS A 169 7.45 12.36 9.63
CA LYS A 169 8.15 13.40 10.41
C LYS A 169 9.02 14.30 9.54
N GLN A 170 9.66 13.77 8.51
CA GLN A 170 10.49 14.56 7.59
C GLN A 170 9.68 15.60 6.80
N VAL A 171 8.40 15.32 6.51
CA VAL A 171 7.55 16.19 5.68
C VAL A 171 6.47 16.95 6.47
N GLN A 172 6.29 16.68 7.76
CA GLN A 172 5.19 17.22 8.59
C GLN A 172 5.09 18.76 8.59
N THR A 173 6.22 19.47 8.53
CA THR A 173 6.24 20.95 8.55
C THR A 173 5.69 21.56 7.28
N GLN A 174 5.66 20.80 6.19
CA GLN A 174 5.30 21.25 4.85
C GLN A 174 4.12 20.45 4.27
N ASN A 175 3.59 19.49 5.02
CA ASN A 175 2.44 18.67 4.68
C ASN A 175 1.54 18.51 5.91
N LYS A 176 0.41 19.22 5.93
CA LYS A 176 -0.54 19.19 7.05
C LYS A 176 -1.09 17.77 7.30
N LEU A 177 -1.35 16.99 6.24
CA LEU A 177 -1.83 15.62 6.40
C LEU A 177 -0.79 14.72 7.06
N ALA A 178 0.50 14.93 6.79
CA ALA A 178 1.55 14.17 7.47
C ALA A 178 1.61 14.49 8.98
N ASN A 179 1.38 15.75 9.36
CA ASN A 179 1.26 16.14 10.76
C ASN A 179 0.05 15.48 11.44
N GLU A 180 -1.14 15.57 10.84
CA GLU A 180 -2.35 14.93 11.37
C GLU A 180 -2.21 13.39 11.44
N ALA A 181 -1.61 12.79 10.42
CA ALA A 181 -1.31 11.36 10.38
C ALA A 181 -0.46 10.91 11.59
N LEU A 182 0.57 11.67 11.94
CA LEU A 182 1.42 11.37 13.10
C LEU A 182 0.66 11.49 14.42
N ILE A 183 -0.24 12.45 14.55
CA ILE A 183 -1.08 12.61 15.74
C ILE A 183 -1.99 11.38 15.89
N MET A 184 -2.73 11.03 14.84
CA MET A 184 -3.63 9.87 14.84
C MET A 184 -2.90 8.55 15.08
N LEU A 185 -1.69 8.37 14.52
CA LEU A 185 -0.89 7.16 14.74
C LEU A 185 -0.42 7.03 16.19
N ARG A 186 -0.12 8.15 16.86
CA ARG A 186 0.21 8.12 18.29
C ARG A 186 -0.99 7.72 19.13
N GLU A 187 -2.16 8.28 18.84
CA GLU A 187 -3.40 7.93 19.54
C GLU A 187 -3.71 6.44 19.41
N LEU A 188 -3.53 5.87 18.22
CA LEU A 188 -3.63 4.42 18.00
C LEU A 188 -2.66 3.66 18.90
N LYS A 189 -1.37 4.01 18.96
CA LYS A 189 -0.40 3.28 19.80
C LYS A 189 -0.70 3.26 21.29
N PHE A 190 -1.50 4.19 21.80
CA PHE A 190 -1.86 4.30 23.23
C PHE A 190 -3.31 3.94 23.53
N ALA A 191 -4.07 3.43 22.55
CA ALA A 191 -5.43 2.93 22.69
C ALA A 191 -5.43 1.40 22.78
#